data_AF-A0AA97BZI1-F1
#
_entry.id   AF-A0AA97BZI1-F1
#
_cell.length_a   1.000
_cell.length_b   1.000
_cell.length_c   1.000
_cell.angle_alpha   90.00
_cell.angle_beta   90.00
_cell.angle_gamma   90.00
#
_symmetry.space_group_name_H-M   'P 1'
#
loop_
_entity.id
_entity.type
_entity.pdbx_description
1 polymer ?
#
loop_
_entity_poly.entity_id
_entity_poly.type
_entity_poly.pdbx_seq_one_letter_code
_entity_poly.pdbx_strand_id
1 'polypeptide(L)' 'MAKRDCSVKTPTAKEEVVKTRHYTVGYAPNRGKPNPSPQLTLSGKWLNELRFEVGSHYTLTRQAGQLIIRLAEGE' A
#
# COMPACT_ATOMS: atom_id res chain seq x y z
N MET A 1 1.80 74.34 35.95
CA MET A 1 1.04 73.28 35.23
C MET A 1 2.05 72.38 34.54
N ALA A 2 2.17 71.12 34.95
CA ALA A 2 3.07 70.15 34.30
C ALA A 2 2.28 69.32 33.27
N LYS A 3 2.69 69.36 32.00
CA LYS A 3 2.16 68.45 30.97
C LYS A 3 2.74 67.06 31.21
N ARG A 4 1.88 66.03 31.20
CA ARG A 4 2.31 64.63 31.21
C ARG A 4 2.42 64.19 29.75
N ASP A 5 3.63 63.89 29.30
CA ASP A 5 3.85 63.31 27.99
C ASP A 5 3.69 61.79 28.09
N CYS A 6 2.55 61.28 27.63
CA CYS A 6 2.32 59.85 27.49
C CYS A 6 2.96 59.34 26.19
N SER A 7 4.12 58.70 26.29
CA SER A 7 4.73 57.94 25.20
C SER A 7 4.16 56.52 25.18
N VAL A 8 3.07 56.29 24.44
CA VAL A 8 2.63 54.92 24.12
C VAL A 8 3.46 54.45 22.92
N LYS A 9 4.29 53.41 23.10
CA LYS A 9 5.00 52.78 21.98
C LYS A 9 4.05 51.84 21.25
N THR A 10 3.72 52.16 20.00
CA THR A 10 2.95 51.28 19.13
C THR A 10 3.78 50.03 18.80
N PRO A 11 3.32 48.80 19.08
CA PRO A 11 4.00 47.62 18.58
C PRO A 11 3.71 47.47 17.08
N THR A 12 4.72 47.72 16.25
CA THR A 12 4.68 47.33 14.83
C THR A 12 4.73 45.80 14.76
N ALA A 13 3.62 45.17 14.40
CA ALA A 13 3.57 43.75 14.09
C ALA A 13 4.45 43.49 12.86
N LYS A 14 5.46 42.63 13.00
CA LYS A 14 6.22 42.13 11.86
C LYS A 14 5.34 41.09 11.16
N GLU A 15 5.07 41.31 9.88
CA GLU A 15 4.44 40.31 9.02
C GLU A 15 5.37 39.08 8.97
N GLU A 16 5.00 38.01 9.67
CA GLU A 16 5.67 36.73 9.50
C GLU A 16 5.27 36.16 8.14
N VAL A 17 6.22 36.15 7.21
CA VAL A 17 6.06 35.54 5.89
C VAL A 17 5.71 34.07 6.08
N VAL A 18 4.44 33.73 5.84
CA VAL A 18 3.94 32.35 5.86
C VAL A 18 4.68 31.57 4.78
N LYS A 19 5.67 30.77 5.20
CA LYS A 19 6.40 29.88 4.28
C LYS A 19 5.46 28.80 3.77
N THR A 20 5.01 28.93 2.52
CA THR A 20 4.29 27.88 1.80
C THR A 20 5.19 26.66 1.67
N ARG A 21 4.84 25.57 2.37
CA ARG A 21 5.56 24.30 2.28
C ARG A 21 5.02 23.51 1.10
N HIS A 22 5.82 23.37 0.04
CA HIS A 22 5.51 22.48 -1.07
C HIS A 22 5.92 21.06 -0.70
N TYR A 23 4.94 20.16 -0.59
CA TYR A 23 5.20 18.73 -0.40
C TYR A 23 5.21 18.05 -1.76
N THR A 24 6.37 17.52 -2.16
CA THR A 24 6.45 16.61 -3.30
C THR A 24 6.06 15.22 -2.83
N VAL A 25 4.91 14.74 -3.31
CA VAL A 25 4.44 13.38 -3.02
C VAL A 25 4.94 12.47 -4.14
N GLY A 26 5.94 11.64 -3.84
CA GLY A 26 6.40 10.60 -4.77
C GLY A 26 5.51 9.37 -4.64
N TYR A 27 4.71 9.07 -5.67
CA TYR A 27 3.99 7.79 -5.71
C TYR A 27 4.97 6.65 -5.97
N ALA A 28 5.11 5.73 -5.01
CA ALA A 28 5.91 4.51 -5.15
C ALA A 28 4.98 3.29 -5.25
N PRO A 29 4.67 2.79 -6.46
CA PRO A 29 3.85 1.60 -6.62
C PRO A 29 4.51 0.40 -5.92
N ASN A 30 3.68 -0.47 -5.33
CA ASN A 30 4.14 -1.63 -4.55
C ASN A 30 5.18 -1.28 -3.45
N ARG A 31 5.14 -0.06 -2.91
CA ARG A 31 6.14 0.44 -1.94
C ARG A 31 7.58 0.34 -2.46
N GLY A 32 7.78 0.48 -3.78
CA GLY A 32 9.09 0.32 -4.42
C GLY A 32 9.59 -1.12 -4.51
N LYS A 33 8.76 -2.11 -4.14
CA LYS A 33 9.11 -3.53 -4.32
C LYS A 33 8.94 -3.94 -5.79
N PRO A 34 9.77 -4.87 -6.29
CA PRO A 34 9.56 -5.48 -7.58
C PRO A 34 8.15 -6.06 -7.69
N ASN A 35 7.56 -6.03 -8.88
CA ASN A 35 6.30 -6.71 -9.11
C ASN A 35 6.45 -8.19 -8.74
N PRO A 36 5.51 -8.75 -7.96
CA PRO A 36 5.57 -10.15 -7.61
C PRO A 36 5.50 -11.00 -8.87
N SER A 37 6.16 -12.16 -8.83
CA SER A 37 5.97 -13.18 -9.86
C SER A 37 4.48 -13.51 -10.00
N PRO A 38 4.02 -13.87 -11.22
CA PRO A 38 2.63 -14.25 -11.42
C PRO A 38 2.25 -15.41 -10.50
N GLN A 39 1.16 -15.24 -9.75
CA GLN A 39 0.66 -16.20 -8.79
C GLN A 39 -0.83 -16.46 -9.06
N LEU A 40 -1.25 -17.72 -8.92
CA LEU A 40 -2.65 -18.11 -8.91
C LEU A 40 -3.02 -18.57 -7.49
N THR A 41 -3.95 -17.87 -6.86
CA THR A 41 -4.46 -18.22 -5.53
C THR A 41 -5.87 -18.75 -5.67
N LEU A 42 -6.08 -20.02 -5.30
CA LEU A 42 -7.40 -20.65 -5.24
C LEU A 42 -7.85 -20.69 -3.79
N SER A 43 -9.11 -20.32 -3.53
CA SER A 43 -9.67 -20.28 -2.18
C SER A 43 -11.14 -20.68 -2.17
N GLY A 44 -11.63 -21.10 -0.99
CA GLY A 44 -13.03 -21.43 -0.76
C GLY A 44 -13.25 -22.86 -0.28
N LYS A 45 -14.46 -23.11 0.25
CA LYS A 45 -14.84 -24.43 0.81
C LYS A 45 -14.99 -25.52 -0.27
N TRP A 46 -15.30 -25.14 -1.51
CA TRP A 46 -15.44 -26.04 -2.65
C TRP A 46 -14.16 -26.82 -2.99
N LEU A 47 -12.99 -26.31 -2.57
CA LEU A 47 -11.72 -27.03 -2.71
C LEU A 47 -11.76 -28.37 -1.95
N ASN A 48 -12.41 -28.41 -0.78
CA ASN A 48 -12.54 -29.64 0.00
C ASN A 48 -13.41 -30.68 -0.72
N GLU A 49 -14.47 -30.25 -1.41
CA GLU A 49 -15.32 -31.13 -2.22
C GLU A 49 -14.54 -31.76 -3.39
N LEU A 50 -13.54 -31.04 -3.92
CA LEU A 50 -12.60 -31.53 -4.92
C LEU A 50 -11.40 -32.28 -4.33
N ARG A 51 -11.44 -32.63 -3.04
CA ARG A 51 -10.37 -33.34 -2.32
C ARG A 51 -9.06 -32.56 -2.27
N PHE A 52 -9.11 -31.23 -2.31
CA PHE A 52 -7.95 -30.39 -2.03
C PHE A 52 -7.70 -30.34 -0.52
N GLU A 53 -7.03 -31.37 0.00
CA GLU A 53 -6.69 -31.52 1.41
C GLU A 53 -5.29 -30.96 1.71
N VAL A 54 -5.10 -30.56 2.97
CA VAL A 54 -3.82 -30.04 3.46
C VAL A 54 -2.81 -31.18 3.54
N GLY A 55 -1.60 -30.98 3.01
CA GLY A 55 -0.54 -31.99 3.00
C GLY A 55 -0.53 -32.90 1.78
N SER A 56 -1.53 -32.80 0.90
CA SER A 56 -1.54 -33.50 -0.38
C SER A 56 -0.64 -32.81 -1.41
N HIS A 57 -0.08 -33.60 -2.31
CA HIS A 57 0.67 -33.11 -3.46
C HIS A 57 -0.26 -32.98 -4.68
N TYR A 58 -0.01 -31.97 -5.51
CA TYR A 58 -0.78 -31.72 -6.74
C TYR A 58 0.17 -31.48 -7.90
N THR A 59 -0.25 -31.93 -9.08
CA THR A 59 0.46 -31.68 -10.34
C THR A 59 -0.22 -30.55 -11.10
N LEU A 60 0.61 -29.66 -11.65
CA LEU A 60 0.17 -28.55 -12.50
C LEU A 60 0.62 -28.81 -13.93
N THR A 61 -0.32 -29.08 -14.82
CA THR A 61 -0.03 -29.30 -16.25
C THR A 61 -0.59 -28.17 -17.09
N ARG A 62 0.22 -27.70 -18.04
CA ARG A 62 -0.15 -26.63 -18.96
C ARG A 62 -0.50 -27.21 -20.33
N GLN A 63 -1.64 -26.79 -20.86
CA GLN A 63 -2.05 -27.05 -22.24
C GLN A 63 -2.39 -25.72 -22.92
N ALA A 64 -2.61 -25.74 -24.23
CA ALA A 64 -3.00 -24.55 -24.97
C ALA A 64 -4.34 -24.02 -24.43
N GLY A 65 -4.31 -22.82 -23.82
CA GLY A 65 -5.49 -22.18 -23.23
C GLY A 65 -5.98 -22.79 -21.91
N GLN A 66 -5.28 -23.77 -21.33
CA GLN A 66 -5.75 -24.48 -20.13
C GLN A 66 -4.63 -24.70 -19.11
N LEU A 67 -5.03 -24.66 -17.84
CA LEU A 67 -4.20 -25.04 -16.70
C LEU A 67 -4.95 -26.12 -15.94
N ILE A 68 -4.38 -27.33 -15.91
CA ILE A 68 -5.03 -28.49 -15.32
C ILE A 68 -4.29 -28.83 -14.02
N ILE A 69 -5.03 -28.77 -12.91
CA ILE A 69 -4.55 -29.12 -11.58
C ILE A 69 -5.14 -30.48 -11.23
N ARG A 70 -4.29 -31.45 -10.87
CA ARG A 70 -4.72 -32.79 -10.47
C ARG A 70 -4.07 -33.18 -9.16
N LEU A 71 -4.75 -34.01 -8.37
CA LEU A 71 -4.13 -34.69 -7.24
C LEU A 71 -2.95 -35.52 -7.77
N ALA A 72 -1.80 -35.43 -7.11
CA ALA A 72 -0.69 -36.34 -7.39
C ALA A 72 -1.07 -37.68 -6.76
N GLU A 73 -1.26 -38.69 -7.60
CA GLU A 73 -1.32 -40.06 -7.11
C GLU A 73 0.07 -40.38 -6.55
N GLY A 74 0.14 -40.67 -5.25
CA GLY A 74 1.40 -41.05 -4.61
C GLY A 74 1.95 -42.31 -5.26
N GLU A 75 3.28 -42.38 -5.41
CA GLU A 75 3.98 -43.65 -5.58
C GLU A 75 3.76 -44.56 -4.35
#